data_AF-A0A3A5HHB1-F1
#
_entry.id   AF-A0A3A5HHB1-F1
#
_cell.length_a   1.000
_cell.length_b   1.000
_cell.length_c   1.000
_cell.angle_alpha   90.00
_cell.angle_beta   90.00
_cell.angle_gamma   90.00
#
_symmetry.space_group_name_H-M   'P 1'
#
loop_
_entity.id
_entity.type
_entity.pdbx_description
1 polymer ?
#
loop_
_entity_poly.entity_id
_entity_poly.type
_entity_poly.pdbx_seq_one_letter_code
_entity_poly.pdbx_strand_id
1 'polypeptide(L)' 'MEKIECTSCKQEIPLVEPYVKFECPTCEEMIYRCEKCRTFAHIYNCKCGFTGP' A
#
# COMPACT_ATOMS: atom_id res chain seq x y z
N MET A 1 14.78 -12.77 0.81
CA MET A 1 13.72 -12.07 1.57
C MET A 1 12.84 -11.39 0.56
N GLU A 2 11.56 -11.75 0.50
CA GLU A 2 10.59 -11.04 -0.32
C GLU A 2 10.45 -9.62 0.23
N LYS A 3 10.58 -8.61 -0.65
CA LYS A 3 10.45 -7.21 -0.29
C LYS A 3 9.08 -6.73 -0.74
N ILE A 4 8.28 -6.25 0.20
CA ILE A 4 6.96 -5.67 -0.08
C ILE A 4 7.11 -4.15 0.04
N GLU A 5 6.63 -3.39 -0.94
CA GLU A 5 6.72 -1.93 -0.93
C GLU A 5 5.35 -1.30 -0.67
N CYS A 6 5.30 -0.32 0.23
CA CYS A 6 4.08 0.42 0.51
C CYS A 6 3.72 1.34 -0.66
N THR A 7 2.51 1.23 -1.19
CA THR A 7 2.04 2.05 -2.30
C THR A 7 1.88 3.53 -1.93
N SER A 8 1.65 3.86 -0.65
CA SER A 8 1.54 5.24 -0.15
C SER A 8 2.91 5.92 0.01
N CYS A 9 3.82 5.36 0.81
CA CYS A 9 5.09 6.00 1.16
C CYS A 9 6.29 5.53 0.36
N LYS A 10 6.13 4.51 -0.50
CA LYS A 10 7.21 3.91 -1.32
C LYS A 10 8.38 3.36 -0.49
N GLN A 11 8.13 3.08 0.79
CA GLN A 11 9.11 2.42 1.66
C GLN A 11 8.91 0.91 1.63
N GLU A 12 10.01 0.17 1.77
CA GLU A 12 9.97 -1.27 2.03
C GLU A 12 9.27 -1.51 3.37
N ILE A 13 8.30 -2.42 3.36
CA ILE A 13 7.59 -2.91 4.52
C ILE A 13 8.37 -4.12 5.05
N PRO A 14 8.92 -4.05 6.27
CA PRO A 14 9.53 -5.21 6.90
C PRO A 14 8.47 -6.32 7.07
N LEU A 15 8.78 -7.57 6.70
CA LEU A 15 7.86 -8.71 6.87
C LEU A 15 7.52 -9.02 8.34
N VAL A 16 8.21 -8.37 9.28
CA VAL A 16 7.94 -8.43 10.72
C VAL A 16 6.88 -7.41 11.17
N GLU A 17 6.58 -6.39 10.36
CA GLU A 17 5.57 -5.37 10.65
C GLU A 17 4.22 -5.74 10.03
N PRO A 18 3.09 -5.38 10.67
CA PRO A 18 1.77 -5.61 10.10
C PRO A 18 1.53 -4.72 8.87
N TYR A 19 0.99 -5.33 7.82
CA TYR A 19 0.60 -4.64 6.59
C TYR A 19 -0.70 -5.21 6.05
N VAL A 20 -1.36 -4.46 5.17
CA VAL A 20 -2.51 -4.95 4.41
C VAL A 20 -2.16 -5.09 2.95
N LYS A 21 -2.78 -6.08 2.33
CA LYS A 21 -2.83 -6.26 0.89
C LYS A 21 -4.28 -6.31 0.44
N PHE A 22 -4.61 -5.55 -0.60
CA PHE A 22 -5.95 -5.52 -1.19
C PHE A 22 -5.84 -5.15 -2.67
N GLU A 23 -6.86 -5.49 -3.44
CA GLU A 23 -6.93 -5.18 -4.85
C GLU A 23 -7.46 -3.75 -5.05
N CYS A 24 -6.89 -3.04 -6.03
CA CYS A 24 -7.41 -1.74 -6.43
C CYS A 24 -8.86 -1.88 -6.92
N PRO A 25 -9.81 -1.04 -6.47
CA PRO A 25 -11.21 -1.12 -6.91
C PRO A 25 -11.42 -0.76 -8.39
N THR A 26 -10.39 -0.25 -9.08
CA THR A 26 -10.49 0.22 -10.46
C THR A 26 -9.75 -0.67 -11.45
N CYS A 27 -8.59 -1.22 -11.07
CA CYS A 27 -7.73 -2.00 -11.97
C CYS A 27 -7.28 -3.34 -11.38
N GLU A 28 -7.79 -3.72 -10.21
CA GLU A 28 -7.53 -4.99 -9.53
C GLU A 28 -6.04 -5.23 -9.19
N GLU A 29 -5.19 -4.19 -9.28
CA GLU A 29 -3.78 -4.30 -8.95
C GLU A 29 -3.60 -4.49 -7.45
N MET A 30 -2.65 -5.35 -7.06
CA MET A 30 -2.33 -5.60 -5.66
C MET A 30 -1.65 -4.38 -5.03
N ILE A 31 -2.34 -3.77 -4.06
CA ILE A 31 -1.89 -2.63 -3.28
C ILE A 31 -1.45 -3.12 -1.91
N TYR A 32 -0.26 -2.69 -1.48
CA TYR A 32 0.28 -2.98 -0.16
C TYR A 32 0.38 -1.69 0.63
N ARG A 33 -0.12 -1.67 1.87
CA ARG A 33 -0.02 -0.50 2.74
C ARG A 33 0.49 -0.89 4.11
N CYS A 34 1.53 -0.18 4.56
CA CYS A 34 2.06 -0.32 5.90
C CYS A 34 1.08 0.24 6.94
N GLU A 35 1.20 -0.23 8.18
CA GLU A 35 0.38 0.24 9.29
C GLU A 35 0.44 1.76 9.44
N LYS A 36 1.63 2.37 9.41
CA LYS A 36 1.79 3.83 9.57
C LYS A 36 0.94 4.60 8.58
N CYS A 37 1.02 4.27 7.28
CA CYS A 37 0.23 4.95 6.27
C CYS A 37 -1.28 4.76 6.46
N ARG A 38 -1.71 3.60 6.96
CA ARG A 38 -3.13 3.38 7.30
C ARG A 38 -3.56 4.20 8.51
N THR A 39 -2.77 4.20 9.57
CA THR A 39 -3.06 4.93 10.81
C THR A 39 -3.16 6.43 10.57
N PHE A 40 -2.30 6.98 9.71
CA PHE A 40 -2.32 8.40 9.34
C PHE A 40 -3.18 8.70 8.10
N ALA A 41 -3.92 7.72 7.56
CA ALA A 41 -4.72 7.86 6.34
C ALA A 41 -3.96 8.53 5.16
N HIS A 42 -2.69 8.13 4.96
CA HIS A 42 -1.84 8.63 3.89
C HIS A 42 -2.39 8.19 2.53
N ILE A 43 -2.78 9.17 1.73
CA ILE A 43 -3.26 8.94 0.37
C ILE A 43 -2.30 8.02 -0.41
N TYR A 44 -2.84 6.94 -1.00
CA TYR A 44 -2.13 6.10 -1.94
C TYR A 44 -2.58 6.41 -3.37
N ASN A 45 -1.63 6.30 -4.31
CA ASN A 45 -1.90 6.42 -5.73
C ASN A 45 -1.62 5.08 -6.40
N CYS A 46 -2.67 4.49 -6.97
CA CYS A 46 -2.55 3.29 -7.80
C CYS A 46 -2.02 3.66 -9.19
N LYS A 47 -1.44 2.70 -9.92
CA LYS A 47 -0.90 2.94 -11.28
C LYS A 47 -1.97 3.30 -12.29
N CYS A 48 -3.22 2.90 -12.05
CA CYS A 48 -4.36 3.29 -12.89
C CYS A 48 -4.80 4.76 -12.72
N GLY A 49 -4.19 5.51 -11.78
CA GLY A 49 -4.56 6.88 -11.46
C GLY A 49 -5.61 7.02 -10.36
N PHE A 50 -6.06 5.91 -9.75
CA PHE A 50 -6.94 5.95 -8.59
C PHE A 50 -6.18 6.46 -7.36
N THR A 51 -6.77 7.43 -6.67
CA THR A 51 -6.25 8.02 -5.44
C THR A 51 -7.22 7.70 -4.29
N GLY A 52 -6.74 6.97 -3.29
CA GLY A 52 -7.54 6.57 -2.12
C GLY A 52 -6.84 6.90 -0.80
N PRO A 53 -7.60 7.06 0.30
CA PRO A 53 -7.05 7.27 1.63
C PRO A 53 -6.36 6.03 2.20
#